data_AF-A0A7V1JIK7-F1
#
_entry.id   AF-A0A7V1JIK7-F1
#
_cell.length_a   1.000
_cell.length_b   1.000
_cell.length_c   1.000
_cell.angle_alpha   90.00
_cell.angle_beta   90.00
_cell.angle_gamma   90.00
#
_symmetry.space_group_name_H-M   'P 1'
#
loop_
_entity.id
_entity.type
_entity.pdbx_description
1 polymer ?
#
loop_
_entity_poly.entity_id
_entity_poly.type
_entity_poly.pdbx_seq_one_letter_code
_entity_poly.pdbx_strand_id
1 'polypeptide(L)'
;MQQRNLLVVAVLVLVLSVCALSSRSVTADTTIFSDDFDDGNYDGWNTGGTVSINTRHHSAPYSVRLKGDGAMWRTVSTQGYSDVTLQWWWAAGALERADHCYAEVNTGNGWVVVGQLDNGDDDYDFRFGSWSGSGIDDNPSFQIRFRVTTAAADYCFIDDVAVIAGSGGVPTDTPVPTATPTVGPSPTPSPTPSPGGALDVAVYVSSGTNSDKIMALMRVISAMGHNVYGVGRYDIANGRLTTDNFDVFVLGAGEEDSKLGYSSTDALDTTTIKNNIRAFVSGGGGYVAIEQGAHFSTDELDLYDEGYVTSGSAGKYIITIVDPAFGSGSQEAYMSDGGGYIPQASSAVVVAEDSAGRPVIVRDTYGTGRVVLTSFDLELRGDSELDWTIWDNWEMGDSHANSDGCWSLLGRMINWAAIGDASAPSISVSNNNAAKVAIVSTHTSDGGAWAGLLPGIYRSIEYAGYVPLAIRFDEINNGQLTPANFDVVVFPGGYSYGYKRGIDDWQDILDYVAAGGSYYGVCAGSYYASEEIEWEGRWYDYMPLFLGQDRGPLDGSSYPDYELMT
;
A
#
# COMPACT_ATOMS: atom_id res chain seq x y z
N MET A 1 6.10 -70.59 12.84
CA MET A 1 5.67 -69.34 13.51
C MET A 1 5.97 -68.14 12.58
N GLN A 2 5.52 -68.21 11.31
CA GLN A 2 6.07 -67.40 10.22
C GLN A 2 4.99 -67.02 9.18
N GLN A 3 3.77 -66.72 9.63
CA GLN A 3 2.65 -66.45 8.71
C GLN A 3 1.67 -65.35 9.18
N ARG A 4 1.95 -64.62 10.27
CA ARG A 4 1.04 -63.58 10.80
C ARG A 4 1.48 -62.12 10.60
N ASN A 5 2.64 -61.86 9.98
CA ASN A 5 3.14 -60.48 9.83
C ASN A 5 3.07 -59.90 8.40
N LEU A 6 2.61 -60.66 7.39
CA LEU A 6 2.49 -60.15 6.02
C LEU A 6 1.12 -59.58 5.66
N LEU A 7 0.06 -59.85 6.44
CA LEU A 7 -1.30 -59.45 6.08
C LEU A 7 -1.68 -58.02 6.52
N VAL A 8 -0.93 -57.41 7.44
CA VAL A 8 -1.25 -56.07 7.97
C VAL A 8 -0.64 -54.95 7.11
N VAL A 9 0.43 -55.24 6.35
CA VAL A 9 1.08 -54.24 5.48
C VAL A 9 0.36 -54.11 4.13
N ALA A 10 -0.32 -55.15 3.64
CA ALA A 10 -1.01 -55.11 2.35
C ALA A 10 -2.39 -54.40 2.39
N VAL A 11 -3.02 -54.29 3.57
CA VAL A 11 -4.36 -53.67 3.70
C VAL A 11 -4.26 -52.15 3.96
N LEU A 12 -3.15 -51.66 4.52
CA LEU A 12 -2.95 -50.21 4.67
C LEU A 12 -2.57 -49.49 3.36
N VAL A 13 -2.01 -50.22 2.38
CA VAL A 13 -1.63 -49.65 1.07
C VAL A 13 -2.80 -49.63 0.07
N LEU A 14 -3.86 -50.41 0.30
CA LEU A 14 -5.02 -50.46 -0.60
C LEU A 14 -6.16 -49.49 -0.22
N VAL A 15 -6.17 -48.98 1.01
CA VAL A 15 -7.18 -47.99 1.47
C VAL A 15 -6.74 -46.53 1.18
N LEU A 16 -5.46 -46.29 0.86
CA LEU A 16 -4.98 -44.97 0.42
C LEU A 16 -5.11 -44.71 -1.10
N SER A 17 -5.51 -45.69 -1.91
CA SER A 17 -5.51 -45.55 -3.39
C SER A 17 -6.89 -45.49 -4.06
N VAL A 18 -7.99 -45.36 -3.29
CA VAL A 18 -9.36 -45.25 -3.86
C VAL A 18 -10.08 -43.96 -3.44
N CYS A 19 -9.43 -43.07 -2.68
CA CYS A 19 -9.89 -41.70 -2.46
C CYS A 19 -9.16 -40.67 -3.34
N ALA A 20 -8.72 -41.07 -4.53
CA ALA A 20 -8.57 -40.13 -5.64
C ALA A 20 -9.97 -39.80 -6.18
N LEU A 21 -10.82 -39.19 -5.33
CA LEU A 21 -11.85 -38.31 -5.86
C LEU A 21 -11.09 -37.24 -6.62
N SER A 22 -11.44 -37.06 -7.88
CA SER A 22 -11.00 -35.93 -8.69
C SER A 22 -11.21 -34.66 -7.88
N SER A 23 -10.14 -34.15 -7.26
CA SER A 23 -10.09 -32.77 -6.82
C SER A 23 -10.14 -31.97 -8.11
N ARG A 24 -11.35 -31.63 -8.56
CA ARG A 24 -11.50 -30.51 -9.47
C ARG A 24 -10.86 -29.34 -8.74
N SER A 25 -9.79 -28.80 -9.30
CA SER A 25 -9.31 -27.49 -8.92
C SER A 25 -10.51 -26.56 -8.95
N VAL A 26 -10.91 -26.03 -7.80
CA VAL A 26 -11.83 -24.90 -7.76
C VAL A 26 -10.98 -23.72 -8.18
N THR A 27 -10.92 -23.47 -9.48
CA THR A 27 -10.37 -22.25 -10.03
C THR A 27 -11.27 -21.10 -9.55
N ALA A 28 -10.68 -20.00 -9.07
CA ALA A 28 -11.42 -18.86 -8.53
C ALA A 28 -12.19 -18.12 -9.63
N ASP A 29 -13.37 -17.58 -9.29
CA ASP A 29 -14.14 -16.73 -10.20
C ASP A 29 -13.36 -15.43 -10.48
N THR A 30 -13.35 -14.97 -11.73
CA THR A 30 -12.63 -13.75 -12.15
C THR A 30 -13.57 -12.54 -12.11
N THR A 31 -13.26 -11.50 -11.35
CA THR A 31 -14.05 -10.27 -11.33
C THR A 31 -13.78 -9.43 -12.59
N ILE A 32 -14.81 -9.24 -13.42
CA ILE A 32 -14.79 -8.38 -14.61
C ILE A 32 -15.05 -6.92 -14.22
N PHE A 33 -15.93 -6.70 -13.26
CA PHE A 33 -16.31 -5.39 -12.75
C PHE A 33 -16.81 -5.52 -11.31
N SER A 34 -16.53 -4.54 -10.46
CA SER A 34 -17.19 -4.38 -9.16
C SER A 34 -17.30 -2.91 -8.75
N ASP A 35 -18.29 -2.59 -7.94
CA ASP A 35 -18.51 -1.28 -7.33
C ASP A 35 -19.36 -1.46 -6.06
N ASP A 36 -18.77 -1.16 -4.91
CA ASP A 36 -19.37 -1.19 -3.57
C ASP A 36 -19.83 0.20 -3.12
N PHE A 37 -19.59 1.26 -3.91
CA PHE A 37 -19.93 2.65 -3.61
C PHE A 37 -19.35 3.20 -2.31
N ASP A 38 -18.41 2.49 -1.68
CA ASP A 38 -17.82 2.83 -0.37
C ASP A 38 -16.88 4.04 -0.46
N ASP A 39 -16.57 4.48 -1.66
CA ASP A 39 -15.91 5.75 -2.00
C ASP A 39 -16.85 6.97 -1.93
N GLY A 40 -18.11 6.75 -1.57
CA GLY A 40 -19.11 7.80 -1.37
C GLY A 40 -19.52 8.50 -2.66
N ASN A 41 -19.34 7.85 -3.82
CA ASN A 41 -19.82 8.31 -5.11
C ASN A 41 -20.35 7.15 -5.98
N TYR A 42 -20.79 7.45 -7.19
CA TYR A 42 -21.24 6.47 -8.18
C TYR A 42 -20.61 6.79 -9.55
N ASP A 43 -19.35 7.21 -9.54
CA ASP A 43 -18.62 7.61 -10.73
C ASP A 43 -18.47 6.43 -11.71
N GLY A 44 -18.52 6.73 -13.00
CA GLY A 44 -18.59 5.70 -14.05
C GLY A 44 -20.00 5.13 -14.27
N TRP A 45 -20.99 5.51 -13.47
CA TRP A 45 -22.41 5.27 -13.75
C TRP A 45 -23.07 6.47 -14.43
N ASN A 46 -23.90 6.19 -15.42
CA ASN A 46 -24.84 7.19 -15.93
C ASN A 46 -26.06 7.21 -15.01
N THR A 47 -26.64 8.39 -14.79
CA THR A 47 -27.80 8.56 -13.92
C THR A 47 -28.94 9.31 -14.60
N GLY A 48 -30.15 9.08 -14.10
CA GLY A 48 -31.36 9.81 -14.45
C GLY A 48 -32.30 9.85 -13.24
N GLY A 49 -33.21 10.82 -13.20
CA GLY A 49 -34.08 11.01 -12.04
C GLY A 49 -33.29 11.39 -10.78
N THR A 50 -33.71 10.88 -9.61
CA THR A 50 -33.02 11.18 -8.34
C THR A 50 -32.16 10.01 -7.84
N VAL A 51 -30.85 10.23 -7.85
CA VAL A 51 -29.79 9.33 -7.37
C VAL A 51 -28.96 10.08 -6.32
N SER A 52 -28.61 9.42 -5.22
CA SER A 52 -27.79 10.02 -4.16
C SER A 52 -27.06 8.95 -3.36
N ILE A 53 -25.88 9.26 -2.86
CA ILE A 53 -25.16 8.39 -1.92
C ILE A 53 -25.85 8.37 -0.56
N ASN A 54 -25.75 7.23 0.13
CA ASN A 54 -26.40 6.98 1.40
C ASN A 54 -25.52 6.18 2.35
N THR A 55 -25.68 6.45 3.64
CA THR A 55 -24.93 5.78 4.72
C THR A 55 -25.57 4.48 5.21
N ARG A 56 -26.76 4.11 4.70
CA ARG A 56 -27.30 2.76 4.86
C ARG A 56 -26.67 1.88 3.80
N HIS A 57 -26.01 0.82 4.21
CA HIS A 57 -25.19 0.00 3.32
C HIS A 57 -25.20 -1.48 3.75
N HIS A 58 -24.78 -2.35 2.84
CA HIS A 58 -24.45 -3.75 3.09
C HIS A 58 -22.97 -3.87 3.47
N SER A 59 -22.08 -3.31 2.66
CA SER A 59 -20.64 -3.11 2.92
C SER A 59 -20.40 -1.66 3.38
N ALA A 60 -19.55 -1.43 4.38
CA ALA A 60 -19.41 -0.10 4.97
C ALA A 60 -18.37 0.76 4.21
N PRO A 61 -18.62 2.08 4.01
CA PRO A 61 -19.64 2.89 4.65
C PRO A 61 -20.85 3.35 3.82
N TYR A 62 -20.97 3.03 2.53
CA TYR A 62 -21.97 3.67 1.66
C TYR A 62 -22.72 2.73 0.73
N SER A 63 -23.86 3.20 0.23
CA SER A 63 -24.59 2.60 -0.90
C SER A 63 -25.20 3.69 -1.76
N VAL A 64 -25.70 3.33 -2.95
CA VAL A 64 -26.48 4.27 -3.77
C VAL A 64 -27.95 4.16 -3.44
N ARG A 65 -28.58 5.30 -3.14
CA ARG A 65 -30.03 5.42 -2.96
C ARG A 65 -30.70 6.06 -4.19
N LEU A 66 -31.70 5.37 -4.73
CA LEU A 66 -32.61 5.83 -5.75
C LEU A 66 -33.98 6.19 -5.14
N LYS A 67 -34.66 7.20 -5.70
CA LYS A 67 -36.05 7.57 -5.34
C LYS A 67 -36.82 8.21 -6.50
N GLY A 68 -38.15 8.18 -6.45
CA GLY A 68 -39.01 8.77 -7.47
C GLY A 68 -38.89 8.01 -8.80
N ASP A 69 -38.27 8.65 -9.79
CA ASP A 69 -37.95 8.09 -11.11
C ASP A 69 -36.45 7.79 -11.28
N GLY A 70 -35.72 7.68 -10.17
CA GLY A 70 -34.27 7.44 -10.13
C GLY A 70 -33.83 6.18 -10.90
N ALA A 71 -32.77 6.32 -11.68
CA ALA A 71 -32.12 5.22 -12.38
C ALA A 71 -30.60 5.46 -12.48
N MET A 72 -29.82 4.38 -12.39
CA MET A 72 -28.39 4.37 -12.66
C MET A 72 -28.03 3.19 -13.57
N TRP A 73 -27.16 3.39 -14.55
CA TRP A 73 -26.74 2.33 -15.48
C TRP A 73 -25.32 2.51 -15.99
N ARG A 74 -24.66 1.40 -16.34
CA ARG A 74 -23.36 1.40 -17.01
C ARG A 74 -23.22 0.28 -18.03
N THR A 75 -22.25 0.43 -18.92
CA THR A 75 -21.80 -0.63 -19.82
C THR A 75 -20.61 -1.35 -19.17
N VAL A 76 -20.62 -2.68 -19.18
CA VAL A 76 -19.53 -3.55 -18.72
C VAL A 76 -19.20 -4.50 -19.87
N SER A 77 -17.98 -4.42 -20.41
CA SER A 77 -17.56 -5.37 -21.46
C SER A 77 -17.27 -6.73 -20.82
N THR A 78 -17.93 -7.76 -21.30
CA THR A 78 -17.68 -9.16 -20.93
C THR A 78 -17.04 -9.92 -22.10
N GLN A 79 -16.51 -9.20 -23.10
CA GLN A 79 -15.86 -9.78 -24.26
C GLN A 79 -14.69 -10.68 -23.85
N GLY A 80 -14.64 -11.89 -24.42
CA GLY A 80 -13.64 -12.90 -24.08
C GLY A 80 -13.91 -13.71 -22.81
N TYR A 81 -14.97 -13.39 -22.05
CA TYR A 81 -15.35 -14.13 -20.85
C TYR A 81 -16.55 -15.05 -21.11
N SER A 82 -16.55 -16.21 -20.46
CA SER A 82 -17.66 -17.16 -20.42
C SER A 82 -18.06 -17.45 -18.99
N ASP A 83 -19.25 -18.03 -18.78
CA ASP A 83 -19.81 -18.30 -17.46
C ASP A 83 -19.96 -17.02 -16.61
N VAL A 84 -20.35 -15.91 -17.25
CA VAL A 84 -20.47 -14.61 -16.61
C VAL A 84 -21.76 -14.50 -15.80
N THR A 85 -21.63 -13.96 -14.60
CA THR A 85 -22.72 -13.73 -13.63
C THR A 85 -22.66 -12.30 -13.12
N LEU A 86 -23.80 -11.61 -13.13
CA LEU A 86 -24.02 -10.35 -12.43
C LEU A 86 -24.49 -10.64 -11.00
N GLN A 87 -23.97 -9.92 -10.03
CA GLN A 87 -24.29 -9.99 -8.60
C GLN A 87 -24.48 -8.58 -8.05
N TRP A 88 -25.34 -8.43 -7.05
CA TRP A 88 -25.56 -7.16 -6.34
C TRP A 88 -26.21 -7.40 -4.98
N TRP A 89 -26.09 -6.41 -4.11
CA TRP A 89 -26.91 -6.29 -2.91
C TRP A 89 -27.84 -5.09 -3.02
N TRP A 90 -29.04 -5.22 -2.49
CA TRP A 90 -29.99 -4.11 -2.47
C TRP A 90 -31.01 -4.21 -1.35
N ALA A 91 -31.57 -3.07 -0.96
CA ALA A 91 -32.66 -2.98 0.00
C ALA A 91 -33.71 -2.01 -0.49
N ALA A 92 -34.94 -2.13 0.01
CA ALA A 92 -35.99 -1.16 -0.25
C ALA A 92 -36.58 -0.64 1.07
N GLY A 93 -37.24 0.51 1.01
CA GLY A 93 -37.96 1.07 2.15
C GLY A 93 -39.19 1.85 1.74
N ALA A 94 -40.31 1.55 2.40
CA ALA A 94 -41.61 2.21 2.25
C ALA A 94 -42.27 2.03 0.86
N LEU A 95 -42.05 0.90 0.19
CA LEU A 95 -42.68 0.61 -1.10
C LEU A 95 -44.19 0.40 -0.93
N GLU A 96 -44.98 1.11 -1.72
CA GLU A 96 -46.42 0.94 -1.79
C GLU A 96 -46.77 -0.05 -2.91
N ARG A 97 -48.04 -0.43 -3.03
CA ARG A 97 -48.45 -1.52 -3.94
C ARG A 97 -48.07 -1.30 -5.42
N ALA A 98 -47.86 -0.05 -5.84
CA ALA A 98 -47.47 0.30 -7.21
C ALA A 98 -45.96 0.53 -7.37
N ASP A 99 -45.20 0.40 -6.29
CA ASP A 99 -43.80 0.78 -6.24
C ASP A 99 -42.88 -0.41 -6.38
N HIS A 100 -41.76 -0.18 -7.08
CA HIS A 100 -40.85 -1.24 -7.46
C HIS A 100 -39.40 -0.76 -7.54
N CYS A 101 -38.48 -1.57 -7.02
CA CYS A 101 -37.05 -1.50 -7.34
C CYS A 101 -36.73 -2.54 -8.40
N TYR A 102 -36.01 -2.20 -9.46
CA TYR A 102 -35.64 -3.12 -10.54
C TYR A 102 -34.14 -3.19 -10.75
N ALA A 103 -33.62 -4.42 -10.89
CA ALA A 103 -32.34 -4.70 -11.48
C ALA A 103 -32.59 -5.19 -12.91
N GLU A 104 -31.94 -4.59 -13.88
CA GLU A 104 -32.15 -4.82 -15.29
C GLU A 104 -30.83 -4.97 -16.05
N VAL A 105 -30.87 -5.75 -17.11
CA VAL A 105 -29.73 -5.94 -18.01
C VAL A 105 -30.12 -5.66 -19.46
N ASN A 106 -29.15 -5.28 -20.28
CA ASN A 106 -29.28 -5.23 -21.73
C ASN A 106 -28.13 -5.99 -22.38
N THR A 107 -28.47 -7.07 -23.08
CA THR A 107 -27.51 -7.91 -23.82
C THR A 107 -27.47 -7.57 -25.32
N GLY A 108 -28.12 -6.48 -25.74
CA GLY A 108 -28.21 -6.02 -27.12
C GLY A 108 -29.64 -5.98 -27.69
N ASN A 109 -30.63 -6.51 -26.96
CA ASN A 109 -32.03 -6.61 -27.38
C ASN A 109 -32.99 -5.72 -26.57
N GLY A 110 -32.45 -4.75 -25.83
CA GLY A 110 -33.20 -3.88 -24.92
C GLY A 110 -33.15 -4.37 -23.48
N TRP A 111 -33.74 -3.59 -22.58
CA TRP A 111 -33.71 -3.83 -21.14
C TRP A 111 -34.65 -4.97 -20.71
N VAL A 112 -34.13 -5.88 -19.90
CA VAL A 112 -34.86 -7.00 -19.30
C VAL A 112 -34.70 -6.95 -17.78
N VAL A 113 -35.80 -7.10 -17.04
CA VAL A 113 -35.80 -7.19 -15.57
C VAL A 113 -35.26 -8.55 -15.14
N VAL A 114 -34.23 -8.53 -14.29
CA VAL A 114 -33.55 -9.71 -13.74
C VAL A 114 -33.65 -9.82 -12.22
N GLY A 115 -34.05 -8.73 -11.56
CA GLY A 115 -34.45 -8.71 -10.16
C GLY A 115 -35.51 -7.65 -9.92
N GLN A 116 -36.36 -7.86 -8.92
CA GLN A 116 -37.37 -6.90 -8.50
C GLN A 116 -37.60 -6.98 -6.98
N LEU A 117 -37.74 -5.82 -6.31
CA LEU A 117 -38.29 -5.72 -4.96
C LEU A 117 -39.64 -5.00 -5.01
N ASP A 118 -40.62 -5.54 -4.29
CA ASP A 118 -42.00 -5.05 -4.23
C ASP A 118 -42.39 -4.65 -2.81
N ASN A 119 -43.58 -4.05 -2.65
CA ASN A 119 -44.21 -3.89 -1.34
C ASN A 119 -44.31 -5.24 -0.60
N GLY A 120 -43.68 -5.31 0.57
CA GLY A 120 -43.46 -6.53 1.34
C GLY A 120 -41.98 -6.94 1.41
N ASP A 121 -41.13 -6.40 0.54
CA ASP A 121 -39.66 -6.58 0.54
C ASP A 121 -38.92 -5.30 0.98
N ASP A 122 -39.63 -4.34 1.57
CA ASP A 122 -39.19 -2.98 1.87
C ASP A 122 -38.94 -2.73 3.37
N ASP A 123 -38.31 -3.71 4.01
CA ASP A 123 -37.94 -3.74 5.44
C ASP A 123 -36.56 -3.14 5.74
N TYR A 124 -35.91 -2.53 4.74
CA TYR A 124 -34.55 -2.01 4.78
C TYR A 124 -33.42 -3.04 4.96
N ASP A 125 -33.72 -4.33 4.90
CA ASP A 125 -32.70 -5.38 4.94
C ASP A 125 -32.11 -5.61 3.54
N PHE A 126 -30.78 -5.64 3.46
CA PHE A 126 -30.09 -5.92 2.20
C PHE A 126 -30.26 -7.38 1.81
N ARG A 127 -30.59 -7.58 0.54
CA ARG A 127 -30.82 -8.88 -0.10
C ARG A 127 -29.85 -9.05 -1.25
N PHE A 128 -29.32 -10.27 -1.38
CA PHE A 128 -28.47 -10.63 -2.50
C PHE A 128 -29.31 -10.92 -3.74
N GLY A 129 -28.92 -10.34 -4.87
CA GLY A 129 -29.42 -10.68 -6.20
C GLY A 129 -28.29 -11.21 -7.07
N SER A 130 -28.62 -12.17 -7.94
CA SER A 130 -27.70 -12.63 -8.97
C SER A 130 -28.44 -13.00 -10.24
N TRP A 131 -27.76 -12.85 -11.38
CA TRP A 131 -28.29 -13.22 -12.67
C TRP A 131 -27.19 -13.69 -13.61
N SER A 132 -27.47 -14.81 -14.29
CA SER A 132 -26.76 -15.26 -15.48
C SER A 132 -27.80 -15.65 -16.54
N GLY A 133 -27.50 -15.41 -17.81
CA GLY A 133 -28.44 -15.68 -18.88
C GLY A 133 -27.86 -15.45 -20.26
N SER A 134 -28.65 -15.76 -21.30
CA SER A 134 -28.16 -15.70 -22.68
C SER A 134 -27.72 -14.29 -23.07
N GLY A 135 -26.49 -14.18 -23.60
CA GLY A 135 -25.93 -12.94 -24.13
C GLY A 135 -25.17 -12.09 -23.11
N ILE A 136 -24.94 -12.58 -21.88
CA ILE A 136 -23.99 -11.96 -20.95
C ILE A 136 -22.54 -12.36 -21.25
N ASP A 137 -22.29 -13.57 -21.73
CA ASP A 137 -20.97 -14.03 -22.14
C ASP A 137 -20.52 -13.39 -23.44
N ASP A 138 -19.21 -13.13 -23.58
CA ASP A 138 -18.54 -12.58 -24.76
C ASP A 138 -19.26 -11.35 -25.36
N ASN A 139 -19.69 -10.42 -24.51
CA ASN A 139 -20.49 -9.28 -24.93
C ASN A 139 -19.75 -7.95 -24.68
N PRO A 140 -19.24 -7.28 -25.73
CA PRO A 140 -18.52 -6.01 -25.60
C PRO A 140 -19.43 -4.83 -25.21
N SER A 141 -20.74 -5.02 -25.12
CA SER A 141 -21.73 -3.98 -24.89
C SER A 141 -22.81 -4.41 -23.89
N PHE A 142 -22.51 -5.35 -23.00
CA PHE A 142 -23.41 -5.72 -21.90
C PHE A 142 -23.63 -4.51 -20.99
N GLN A 143 -24.89 -4.27 -20.59
CA GLN A 143 -25.24 -3.14 -19.73
C GLN A 143 -26.04 -3.60 -18.53
N ILE A 144 -25.83 -2.92 -17.41
CA ILE A 144 -26.53 -3.12 -16.14
C ILE A 144 -27.24 -1.83 -15.75
N ARG A 145 -28.45 -1.94 -15.19
CA ARG A 145 -29.24 -0.81 -14.71
C ARG A 145 -29.97 -1.16 -13.42
N PHE A 146 -29.92 -0.25 -12.47
CA PHE A 146 -30.83 -0.22 -11.33
C PHE A 146 -31.77 0.97 -11.51
N ARG A 147 -33.07 0.75 -11.35
CA ARG A 147 -34.05 1.84 -11.44
C ARG A 147 -35.21 1.63 -10.48
N VAL A 148 -35.89 2.73 -10.19
CA VAL A 148 -37.07 2.73 -9.33
C VAL A 148 -38.29 3.22 -10.08
N THR A 149 -39.45 2.81 -9.58
CA THR A 149 -40.73 3.43 -9.91
C THR A 149 -41.41 3.61 -8.57
N THR A 150 -41.17 4.74 -7.91
CA THR A 150 -41.62 5.00 -6.53
C THR A 150 -42.20 6.41 -6.40
N ALA A 151 -42.87 6.69 -5.28
CA ALA A 151 -43.12 8.06 -4.85
C ALA A 151 -41.86 8.70 -4.25
N ALA A 152 -41.93 9.99 -3.92
CA ALA A 152 -40.77 10.76 -3.47
C ALA A 152 -40.21 10.33 -2.10
N ALA A 153 -40.95 9.53 -1.33
CA ALA A 153 -40.61 9.10 0.02
C ALA A 153 -40.07 7.65 0.09
N ASP A 154 -40.06 6.92 -1.03
CA ASP A 154 -39.71 5.50 -1.05
C ASP A 154 -38.37 5.30 -1.74
N TYR A 155 -37.61 4.36 -1.20
CA TYR A 155 -36.18 4.25 -1.45
C TYR A 155 -35.80 2.87 -1.93
N CYS A 156 -34.85 2.82 -2.85
CA CYS A 156 -34.11 1.61 -3.17
C CYS A 156 -32.61 1.88 -2.99
N PHE A 157 -31.94 1.03 -2.23
CA PHE A 157 -30.51 1.08 -1.94
C PHE A 157 -29.81 -0.01 -2.75
N ILE A 158 -28.68 0.30 -3.37
CA ILE A 158 -27.91 -0.61 -4.23
C ILE A 158 -26.47 -0.57 -3.76
N ASP A 159 -25.89 -1.75 -3.63
CA ASP A 159 -24.58 -1.96 -3.02
C ASP A 159 -23.89 -3.20 -3.61
N ASP A 160 -22.58 -3.33 -3.42
CA ASP A 160 -21.77 -4.51 -3.77
C ASP A 160 -22.09 -5.10 -5.16
N VAL A 161 -22.12 -4.25 -6.19
CA VAL A 161 -22.42 -4.68 -7.56
C VAL A 161 -21.18 -5.34 -8.14
N ALA A 162 -21.29 -6.56 -8.67
CA ALA A 162 -20.18 -7.26 -9.31
C ALA A 162 -20.60 -8.00 -10.58
N VAL A 163 -19.72 -8.05 -11.58
CA VAL A 163 -19.80 -8.96 -12.73
C VAL A 163 -18.59 -9.88 -12.66
N ILE A 164 -18.84 -11.17 -12.54
CA ILE A 164 -17.81 -12.20 -12.35
C ILE A 164 -17.91 -13.26 -13.45
N ALA A 165 -16.78 -13.83 -13.87
CA ALA A 165 -16.71 -14.95 -14.80
C ALA A 165 -16.34 -16.24 -14.07
N GLY A 166 -17.04 -17.31 -14.42
CA GLY A 166 -16.76 -18.64 -13.93
C GLY A 166 -15.40 -19.16 -14.38
N SER A 167 -14.91 -20.11 -13.62
CA SER A 167 -13.55 -20.61 -13.66
C SER A 167 -13.22 -21.40 -14.95
N GLY A 168 -12.94 -20.67 -16.03
CA GLY A 168 -12.74 -21.18 -17.39
C GLY A 168 -12.88 -20.10 -18.47
N GLY A 169 -13.49 -18.96 -18.15
CA GLY A 169 -13.61 -17.79 -19.02
C GLY A 169 -12.34 -16.94 -19.07
N VAL A 170 -11.23 -17.50 -19.55
CA VAL A 170 -10.06 -16.70 -19.96
C VAL A 170 -10.25 -16.33 -21.44
N PRO A 171 -9.85 -15.12 -21.90
CA PRO A 171 -9.97 -14.71 -23.29
C PRO A 171 -9.48 -15.80 -24.24
N THR A 172 -10.40 -16.33 -25.04
CA THR A 172 -10.03 -17.31 -26.06
C THR A 172 -9.46 -16.54 -27.24
N ASP A 173 -8.13 -16.54 -27.38
CA ASP A 173 -7.41 -16.00 -28.53
C ASP A 173 -7.92 -16.67 -29.83
N THR A 174 -8.95 -16.07 -30.43
CA THR A 174 -9.44 -16.45 -31.75
C THR A 174 -8.86 -15.47 -32.76
N PRO A 175 -8.02 -15.92 -33.72
CA PRO A 175 -7.40 -15.03 -34.69
C PRO A 175 -8.46 -14.46 -35.64
N VAL A 176 -8.72 -13.16 -35.53
CA VAL A 176 -9.61 -12.43 -36.45
C VAL A 176 -8.85 -12.09 -37.75
N PRO A 177 -9.44 -12.28 -38.95
CA PRO A 177 -8.78 -11.96 -40.21
C PRO A 177 -8.59 -10.45 -40.36
N THR A 178 -7.40 -10.06 -40.82
CA THR A 178 -6.95 -8.69 -41.07
C THR A 178 -7.93 -7.91 -41.95
N ALA A 179 -8.64 -6.95 -41.38
CA ALA A 179 -9.25 -5.85 -42.12
C ALA A 179 -8.22 -4.73 -42.33
N THR A 180 -8.15 -4.22 -43.56
CA THR A 180 -7.24 -3.16 -44.01
C THR A 180 -7.40 -1.89 -43.16
N PRO A 181 -6.31 -1.29 -42.63
CA PRO A 181 -6.41 -0.20 -41.66
C PRO A 181 -6.84 1.11 -42.32
N THR A 182 -7.82 1.77 -41.73
CA THR A 182 -7.99 3.23 -41.87
C THR A 182 -7.30 3.85 -40.66
N VAL A 183 -6.34 4.72 -40.91
CA VAL A 183 -5.47 5.35 -39.91
C VAL A 183 -6.28 6.29 -39.03
N GLY A 184 -6.58 5.85 -37.80
CA GLY A 184 -6.84 6.72 -36.65
C GLY A 184 -5.56 6.84 -35.82
N PRO A 185 -5.31 7.96 -35.12
CA PRO A 185 -4.08 8.13 -34.34
C PRO A 185 -4.00 7.06 -33.26
N SER A 186 -2.89 6.31 -33.27
CA SER A 186 -2.49 5.39 -32.20
C SER A 186 -2.42 6.14 -30.88
N PRO A 187 -2.87 5.57 -29.74
CA PRO A 187 -2.33 5.99 -28.46
C PRO A 187 -0.81 5.74 -28.55
N THR A 188 -0.05 6.80 -28.30
CA THR A 188 1.40 6.72 -28.23
C THR A 188 1.73 5.86 -27.00
N PRO A 189 2.50 4.76 -27.11
CA PRO A 189 3.03 4.10 -25.93
C PRO A 189 3.82 5.15 -25.13
N SER A 190 3.58 5.23 -23.83
CA SER A 190 4.47 5.98 -22.94
C SER A 190 5.88 5.44 -23.13
N PRO A 191 6.88 6.29 -23.39
CA PRO A 191 8.22 5.81 -23.68
C PRO A 191 8.75 5.05 -22.47
N THR A 192 9.16 3.80 -22.65
CA THR A 192 10.04 3.12 -21.70
C THR A 192 11.22 4.07 -21.43
N PRO A 193 11.52 4.40 -20.15
CA PRO A 193 12.60 5.33 -19.83
C PRO A 193 13.88 4.89 -20.55
N SER A 194 14.47 5.81 -21.29
CA SER A 194 15.79 5.54 -21.88
C SER A 194 16.78 5.37 -20.74
N PRO A 195 17.76 4.44 -20.86
CA PRO A 195 18.87 4.38 -19.92
C PRO A 195 19.49 5.78 -19.73
N GLY A 196 19.41 6.30 -18.50
CA GLY A 196 19.88 7.64 -18.13
C GLY A 196 18.81 8.74 -17.96
N GLY A 197 17.53 8.44 -18.13
CA GLY A 197 16.42 9.34 -17.73
C GLY A 197 16.12 9.26 -16.23
N ALA A 198 15.50 10.32 -15.67
CA ALA A 198 14.92 10.23 -14.33
C ALA A 198 13.77 9.22 -14.33
N LEU A 199 13.70 8.38 -13.31
CA LEU A 199 12.64 7.40 -13.11
C LEU A 199 11.55 8.02 -12.23
N ASP A 200 10.30 7.59 -12.42
CA ASP A 200 9.18 7.90 -11.54
C ASP A 200 9.03 6.79 -10.49
N VAL A 201 9.50 7.05 -9.27
CA VAL A 201 9.57 6.05 -8.20
C VAL A 201 8.48 6.29 -7.16
N ALA A 202 7.55 5.34 -7.04
CA ALA A 202 6.54 5.30 -5.98
C ALA A 202 7.12 4.65 -4.72
N VAL A 203 6.96 5.30 -3.58
CA VAL A 203 7.39 4.81 -2.26
C VAL A 203 6.16 4.70 -1.37
N TYR A 204 5.93 3.54 -0.74
CA TYR A 204 4.79 3.35 0.15
C TYR A 204 4.98 4.07 1.50
N VAL A 205 4.08 5.00 1.83
CA VAL A 205 4.22 5.90 3.01
C VAL A 205 3.08 5.78 4.03
N SER A 206 2.34 4.67 4.03
CA SER A 206 1.17 4.51 4.91
C SER A 206 1.42 3.51 6.05
N SER A 207 0.35 3.01 6.67
CA SER A 207 0.42 2.08 7.81
C SER A 207 1.34 0.89 7.53
N GLY A 208 2.13 0.50 8.53
CA GLY A 208 3.09 -0.60 8.44
C GLY A 208 4.49 -0.20 7.98
N THR A 209 4.68 1.01 7.43
CA THR A 209 6.00 1.54 7.09
C THR A 209 6.76 2.00 8.33
N ASN A 210 8.08 1.83 8.33
CA ASN A 210 8.93 2.50 9.32
C ASN A 210 9.03 4.01 9.04
N SER A 211 8.48 4.81 9.95
CA SER A 211 8.38 6.25 9.83
C SER A 211 9.73 6.97 9.92
N ASP A 212 10.74 6.44 10.60
CA ASP A 212 12.06 7.10 10.69
C ASP A 212 12.97 6.82 9.49
N LYS A 213 12.87 5.64 8.86
CA LYS A 213 13.65 5.25 7.68
C LYS A 213 13.04 5.72 6.36
N ILE A 214 11.72 5.93 6.30
CA ILE A 214 11.05 6.31 5.05
C ILE A 214 11.62 7.60 4.44
N MET A 215 12.12 8.49 5.29
CA MET A 215 12.70 9.74 4.85
C MET A 215 14.09 9.58 4.27
N ALA A 216 14.91 8.71 4.86
CA ALA A 216 16.18 8.30 4.28
C ALA A 216 15.97 7.66 2.91
N LEU A 217 14.96 6.78 2.79
CA LEU A 217 14.59 6.14 1.52
C LEU A 217 14.17 7.15 0.45
N MET A 218 13.30 8.10 0.76
CA MET A 218 12.91 9.13 -0.21
C MET A 218 14.07 10.06 -0.56
N ARG A 219 14.95 10.35 0.41
CA ARG A 219 16.12 11.21 0.22
C ARG A 219 17.13 10.59 -0.73
N VAL A 220 17.45 9.31 -0.55
CA VAL A 220 18.40 8.59 -1.42
C VAL A 220 17.89 8.52 -2.86
N ILE A 221 16.61 8.22 -3.08
CA ILE A 221 16.01 8.17 -4.42
C ILE A 221 16.11 9.54 -5.11
N SER A 222 15.80 10.62 -4.38
CA SER A 222 15.94 11.99 -4.87
C SER A 222 17.40 12.35 -5.17
N ALA A 223 18.34 11.90 -4.35
CA ALA A 223 19.78 12.12 -4.53
C ALA A 223 20.34 11.42 -5.77
N MET A 224 19.70 10.34 -6.24
CA MET A 224 20.03 9.65 -7.49
C MET A 224 19.54 10.38 -8.75
N GLY A 225 18.76 11.46 -8.58
CA GLY A 225 18.18 12.23 -9.68
C GLY A 225 16.87 11.66 -10.21
N HIS A 226 16.20 10.79 -9.45
CA HIS A 226 14.88 10.27 -9.78
C HIS A 226 13.77 11.13 -9.17
N ASN A 227 12.59 11.09 -9.79
CA ASN A 227 11.38 11.65 -9.19
C ASN A 227 10.87 10.65 -8.14
N VAL A 228 10.47 11.15 -6.98
CA VAL A 228 10.02 10.31 -5.87
C VAL A 228 8.65 10.76 -5.38
N TYR A 229 7.74 9.81 -5.22
CA TYR A 229 6.34 10.04 -4.87
C TYR A 229 5.95 9.17 -3.68
N GLY A 230 5.35 9.76 -2.65
CA GLY A 230 4.67 9.00 -1.62
C GLY A 230 3.35 8.46 -2.17
N VAL A 231 3.11 7.16 -2.01
CA VAL A 231 1.82 6.53 -2.33
C VAL A 231 1.25 5.88 -1.07
N GLY A 232 0.01 6.22 -0.75
CA GLY A 232 -0.72 5.66 0.37
C GLY A 232 -1.47 4.39 -0.02
N ARG A 233 -2.01 3.69 0.99
CA ARG A 233 -2.85 2.49 0.77
C ARG A 233 -4.05 2.79 -0.14
N TYR A 234 -4.64 3.97 0.00
CA TYR A 234 -5.79 4.39 -0.79
C TYR A 234 -5.43 4.69 -2.25
N ASP A 235 -4.24 5.23 -2.51
CA ASP A 235 -3.77 5.42 -3.88
C ASP A 235 -3.64 4.07 -4.60
N ILE A 236 -3.09 3.07 -3.90
CA ILE A 236 -2.95 1.73 -4.45
C ILE A 236 -4.31 1.07 -4.61
N ALA A 237 -5.20 1.14 -3.61
CA ALA A 237 -6.55 0.58 -3.68
C ALA A 237 -7.35 1.17 -4.85
N ASN A 238 -7.24 2.49 -5.07
CA ASN A 238 -7.91 3.21 -6.16
C ASN A 238 -7.20 3.09 -7.52
N GLY A 239 -6.25 2.15 -7.66
CA GLY A 239 -5.61 1.81 -8.93
C GLY A 239 -4.67 2.87 -9.48
N ARG A 240 -4.11 3.76 -8.63
CA ARG A 240 -3.16 4.79 -9.07
C ARG A 240 -1.76 4.25 -9.31
N LEU A 241 -1.42 3.11 -8.72
CA LEU A 241 -0.16 2.42 -8.96
C LEU A 241 -0.21 1.70 -10.31
N THR A 242 0.22 2.39 -11.37
CA THR A 242 0.23 1.89 -12.75
C THR A 242 1.57 2.18 -13.42
N THR A 243 1.89 1.42 -14.47
CA THR A 243 3.11 1.62 -15.28
C THR A 243 3.07 2.89 -16.14
N ASP A 244 1.90 3.53 -16.27
CA ASP A 244 1.79 4.85 -16.90
C ASP A 244 2.22 5.98 -15.94
N ASN A 245 2.11 5.75 -14.63
CA ASN A 245 2.41 6.74 -13.60
C ASN A 245 3.79 6.54 -12.96
N PHE A 246 4.26 5.30 -12.87
CA PHE A 246 5.49 4.95 -12.13
C PHE A 246 6.29 3.86 -12.85
N ASP A 247 7.61 3.94 -12.73
CA ASP A 247 8.54 2.93 -13.21
C ASP A 247 8.81 1.86 -12.15
N VAL A 248 8.88 2.26 -10.88
CA VAL A 248 9.24 1.39 -9.75
C VAL A 248 8.36 1.67 -8.55
N PHE A 249 7.91 0.61 -7.89
CA PHE A 249 7.31 0.65 -6.57
C PHE A 249 8.33 0.16 -5.53
N VAL A 250 8.54 0.94 -4.48
CA VAL A 250 9.47 0.64 -3.39
C VAL A 250 8.71 0.48 -2.09
N LEU A 251 8.87 -0.69 -1.47
CA LEU A 251 8.32 -1.01 -0.15
C LEU A 251 9.46 -1.02 0.88
N GLY A 252 9.49 -0.01 1.76
CA GLY A 252 10.56 0.17 2.74
C GLY A 252 10.53 -0.82 3.91
N ALA A 253 11.44 -0.63 4.87
CA ALA A 253 11.41 -1.34 6.15
C ALA A 253 10.08 -1.13 6.89
N GLY A 254 9.72 -2.11 7.72
CA GLY A 254 8.47 -2.14 8.47
C GLY A 254 8.57 -1.42 9.81
N GLU A 255 7.40 -0.99 10.29
CA GLU A 255 7.20 -0.29 11.57
C GLU A 255 7.95 -0.97 12.75
N GLU A 256 8.40 -0.18 13.72
CA GLU A 256 9.10 -0.68 14.93
C GLU A 256 10.29 -1.61 14.63
N ASP A 257 10.97 -1.38 13.49
CA ASP A 257 12.17 -2.12 13.05
C ASP A 257 12.01 -3.64 12.85
N SER A 258 10.84 -4.20 13.14
CA SER A 258 10.67 -5.65 13.18
C SER A 258 9.25 -6.12 12.88
N LYS A 259 8.29 -5.21 12.90
CA LYS A 259 6.88 -5.53 12.74
C LYS A 259 6.55 -5.71 11.27
N LEU A 260 5.86 -6.80 10.96
CA LEU A 260 5.25 -7.02 9.65
C LEU A 260 3.93 -6.23 9.56
N GLY A 261 3.98 -4.91 9.75
CA GLY A 261 2.79 -4.05 9.83
C GLY A 261 2.00 -3.97 8.51
N TYR A 262 2.66 -4.29 7.39
CA TYR A 262 2.05 -4.37 6.06
C TYR A 262 0.91 -5.39 5.97
N SER A 263 0.96 -6.43 6.80
CA SER A 263 -0.02 -7.52 6.89
C SER A 263 -1.31 -7.14 7.61
N SER A 264 -1.48 -5.87 7.99
CA SER A 264 -2.74 -5.39 8.54
C SER A 264 -3.68 -4.96 7.42
N THR A 265 -4.99 -5.14 7.65
CA THR A 265 -6.03 -4.64 6.73
C THR A 265 -5.99 -3.11 6.62
N ASP A 266 -5.47 -2.43 7.64
CA ASP A 266 -5.23 -0.99 7.64
C ASP A 266 -3.98 -0.58 6.84
N ALA A 267 -3.23 -1.55 6.33
CA ALA A 267 -2.05 -1.37 5.49
C ALA A 267 -2.27 -2.00 4.09
N LEU A 268 -1.54 -3.08 3.78
CA LEU A 268 -1.52 -3.70 2.45
C LEU A 268 -2.27 -5.03 2.40
N ASP A 269 -2.79 -5.56 3.51
CA ASP A 269 -3.47 -6.87 3.57
C ASP A 269 -4.94 -6.82 3.14
N THR A 270 -5.17 -6.28 1.94
CA THR A 270 -6.45 -6.44 1.24
C THR A 270 -6.19 -7.07 -0.12
N THR A 271 -7.12 -7.90 -0.58
CA THR A 271 -7.01 -8.55 -1.89
C THR A 271 -6.87 -7.53 -3.02
N THR A 272 -7.61 -6.43 -2.96
CA THR A 272 -7.56 -5.34 -3.96
C THR A 272 -6.17 -4.72 -4.04
N ILE A 273 -5.60 -4.32 -2.91
CA ILE A 273 -4.27 -3.69 -2.87
C ILE A 273 -3.19 -4.67 -3.36
N LYS A 274 -3.19 -5.90 -2.83
CA LYS A 274 -2.24 -6.95 -3.25
C LYS A 274 -2.35 -7.23 -4.76
N ASN A 275 -3.56 -7.28 -5.31
CA ASN A 275 -3.78 -7.45 -6.74
C ASN A 275 -3.29 -6.25 -7.56
N ASN A 276 -3.51 -5.02 -7.11
CA ASN A 276 -3.04 -3.83 -7.82
C ASN A 276 -1.51 -3.76 -7.86
N ILE A 277 -0.83 -4.13 -6.76
CA ILE A 277 0.64 -4.23 -6.75
C ILE A 277 1.11 -5.33 -7.70
N ARG A 278 0.52 -6.54 -7.63
CA ARG A 278 0.85 -7.63 -8.57
C ARG A 278 0.58 -7.26 -10.03
N ALA A 279 -0.50 -6.54 -10.31
CA ALA A 279 -0.84 -6.07 -11.66
C ALA A 279 0.20 -5.07 -12.17
N PHE A 280 0.63 -4.12 -11.34
CA PHE A 280 1.70 -3.19 -11.66
C PHE A 280 3.00 -3.92 -12.03
N VAL A 281 3.46 -4.85 -11.18
CA VAL A 281 4.69 -5.60 -11.43
C VAL A 281 4.55 -6.52 -12.64
N SER A 282 3.49 -7.32 -12.70
CA SER A 282 3.27 -8.24 -13.84
C SER A 282 3.09 -7.52 -15.18
N GLY A 283 2.63 -6.27 -15.16
CA GLY A 283 2.53 -5.36 -16.32
C GLY A 283 3.84 -4.70 -16.74
N GLY A 284 4.96 -4.96 -16.05
CA GLY A 284 6.29 -4.45 -16.40
C GLY A 284 6.88 -3.45 -15.42
N GLY A 285 6.16 -3.07 -14.37
CA GLY A 285 6.68 -2.23 -13.30
C GLY A 285 7.80 -2.92 -12.52
N GLY A 286 8.78 -2.12 -12.07
CA GLY A 286 9.83 -2.58 -11.18
C GLY A 286 9.36 -2.63 -9.72
N TYR A 287 9.88 -3.57 -8.94
CA TYR A 287 9.58 -3.70 -7.52
C TYR A 287 10.87 -3.83 -6.72
N VAL A 288 11.03 -2.97 -5.71
CA VAL A 288 12.14 -3.05 -4.76
C VAL A 288 11.57 -3.12 -3.36
N ALA A 289 12.05 -4.04 -2.53
CA ALA A 289 11.63 -4.08 -1.13
C ALA A 289 12.77 -4.30 -0.14
N ILE A 290 12.62 -3.68 1.02
CA ILE A 290 13.63 -3.56 2.07
C ILE A 290 13.09 -4.19 3.35
N GLU A 291 13.87 -5.12 3.92
CA GLU A 291 13.60 -5.82 5.19
C GLU A 291 12.17 -6.37 5.33
N GLN A 292 11.32 -5.81 6.19
CA GLN A 292 9.95 -6.32 6.38
C GLN A 292 9.09 -6.07 5.14
N GLY A 293 9.44 -5.09 4.30
CA GLY A 293 8.88 -4.98 2.95
C GLY A 293 9.24 -6.21 2.13
N ALA A 294 10.50 -6.67 2.17
CA ALA A 294 10.91 -7.91 1.51
C ALA A 294 10.20 -9.14 2.09
N HIS A 295 10.06 -9.22 3.41
CA HIS A 295 9.31 -10.29 4.09
C HIS A 295 7.84 -10.33 3.64
N PHE A 296 7.16 -9.18 3.61
CA PHE A 296 5.79 -9.11 3.11
C PHE A 296 5.70 -9.55 1.63
N SER A 297 6.72 -9.21 0.84
CA SER A 297 6.78 -9.52 -0.59
C SER A 297 6.85 -11.01 -0.90
N THR A 298 7.50 -11.78 -0.02
CA THR A 298 7.65 -13.23 -0.14
C THR A 298 6.46 -13.99 0.41
N ASP A 299 6.04 -13.66 1.63
CA ASP A 299 5.14 -14.52 2.41
C ASP A 299 3.66 -14.19 2.20
N GLU A 300 3.35 -12.97 1.73
CA GLU A 300 1.98 -12.45 1.69
C GLU A 300 1.56 -11.79 0.39
N LEU A 301 2.50 -11.24 -0.36
CA LEU A 301 2.25 -10.63 -1.67
C LEU A 301 2.49 -11.60 -2.83
N ASP A 302 3.21 -12.70 -2.58
CA ASP A 302 3.57 -13.74 -3.54
C ASP A 302 4.30 -13.20 -4.78
N LEU A 303 5.22 -12.24 -4.60
CA LEU A 303 6.08 -11.74 -5.70
C LEU A 303 7.37 -12.55 -5.87
N TYR A 304 7.65 -13.46 -4.94
CA TYR A 304 8.88 -14.24 -4.91
C TYR A 304 8.63 -15.60 -4.21
N ASP A 305 9.05 -16.69 -4.87
CA ASP A 305 8.60 -18.07 -4.57
C ASP A 305 9.32 -18.77 -3.39
N GLU A 306 10.00 -18.01 -2.52
CA GLU A 306 10.59 -18.54 -1.28
C GLU A 306 10.36 -17.55 -0.13
N GLY A 307 10.14 -18.06 1.09
CA GLY A 307 9.85 -17.19 2.23
C GLY A 307 11.06 -16.40 2.76
N TYR A 308 10.82 -15.44 3.64
CA TYR A 308 11.87 -14.66 4.31
C TYR A 308 12.24 -15.25 5.67
N VAL A 309 13.52 -15.16 6.08
CA VAL A 309 13.95 -15.64 7.39
C VAL A 309 14.44 -14.50 8.28
N THR A 310 13.57 -14.07 9.19
CA THR A 310 13.92 -13.11 10.25
C THR A 310 14.88 -13.74 11.25
N SER A 311 16.12 -13.26 11.23
CA SER A 311 17.20 -13.74 12.12
C SER A 311 18.26 -12.68 12.39
N GLY A 312 18.02 -11.45 11.93
CA GLY A 312 18.87 -10.30 12.17
C GLY A 312 18.87 -9.85 13.63
N SER A 313 19.83 -9.01 13.94
CA SER A 313 19.79 -8.14 15.11
C SER A 313 20.23 -6.76 14.69
N ALA A 314 19.66 -5.72 15.30
CA ALA A 314 20.01 -4.34 15.03
C ALA A 314 21.53 -4.13 15.07
N GLY A 315 22.10 -3.61 13.98
CA GLY A 315 23.51 -3.28 13.91
C GLY A 315 24.14 -3.39 12.53
N LYS A 316 25.47 -3.31 12.51
CA LYS A 316 26.27 -3.25 11.29
C LYS A 316 26.77 -4.62 10.87
N TYR A 317 26.62 -4.93 9.58
CA TYR A 317 27.14 -6.16 8.99
C TYR A 317 27.80 -5.90 7.65
N ILE A 318 28.64 -6.85 7.26
CA ILE A 318 29.27 -6.88 5.95
C ILE A 318 28.46 -7.77 5.02
N ILE A 319 28.06 -7.23 3.87
CA ILE A 319 27.51 -7.97 2.73
C ILE A 319 28.53 -8.00 1.60
N THR A 320 28.54 -9.05 0.79
CA THR A 320 29.43 -9.21 -0.36
C THR A 320 28.60 -9.33 -1.63
N ILE A 321 28.85 -8.45 -2.60
CA ILE A 321 28.18 -8.45 -3.91
C ILE A 321 28.77 -9.57 -4.76
N VAL A 322 27.92 -10.50 -5.17
CA VAL A 322 28.29 -11.70 -5.94
C VAL A 322 27.73 -11.69 -7.36
N ASP A 323 26.70 -10.88 -7.65
CA ASP A 323 26.23 -10.67 -9.02
C ASP A 323 27.07 -9.60 -9.74
N PRO A 324 27.84 -9.95 -10.79
CA PRO A 324 28.66 -9.00 -11.52
C PRO A 324 27.87 -7.88 -12.21
N ALA A 325 26.56 -8.05 -12.45
CA ALA A 325 25.71 -6.98 -12.97
C ALA A 325 25.57 -5.82 -11.95
N PHE A 326 25.58 -6.12 -10.66
CA PHE A 326 25.44 -5.15 -9.57
C PHE A 326 26.79 -4.62 -9.06
N GLY A 327 27.90 -5.12 -9.59
CA GLY A 327 29.25 -4.73 -9.22
C GLY A 327 30.03 -5.86 -8.57
N SER A 328 30.98 -5.51 -7.70
CA SER A 328 31.78 -6.49 -6.95
C SER A 328 32.31 -5.86 -5.67
N GLY A 329 32.74 -6.71 -4.72
CA GLY A 329 33.31 -6.28 -3.45
C GLY A 329 32.33 -6.43 -2.29
N SER A 330 32.65 -5.79 -1.16
CA SER A 330 31.85 -5.85 0.05
C SER A 330 31.40 -4.45 0.48
N GLN A 331 30.25 -4.40 1.15
CA GLN A 331 29.62 -3.21 1.68
C GLN A 331 29.29 -3.45 3.15
N GLU A 332 29.58 -2.50 4.05
CA GLU A 332 29.00 -2.51 5.40
C GLU A 332 27.68 -1.75 5.37
N ALA A 333 26.64 -2.40 5.86
CA ALA A 333 25.25 -1.97 5.81
C ALA A 333 24.59 -2.25 7.17
N TYR A 334 23.57 -1.44 7.48
CA TYR A 334 22.78 -1.63 8.68
C TYR A 334 21.64 -2.61 8.43
N MET A 335 21.38 -3.44 9.44
CA MET A 335 20.24 -4.34 9.49
C MET A 335 19.54 -4.08 10.81
N SER A 336 18.22 -4.03 10.78
CA SER A 336 17.38 -3.91 11.97
C SER A 336 17.06 -5.26 12.61
N ASP A 337 16.29 -5.28 13.69
CA ASP A 337 15.86 -6.51 14.35
C ASP A 337 14.96 -7.40 13.49
N GLY A 338 14.23 -6.84 12.52
CA GLY A 338 13.44 -7.64 11.59
C GLY A 338 14.18 -8.00 10.30
N GLY A 339 15.47 -7.66 10.19
CA GLY A 339 16.35 -8.12 9.13
C GLY A 339 16.59 -9.63 9.15
N GLY A 340 17.48 -10.11 8.27
CA GLY A 340 17.77 -11.54 8.17
C GLY A 340 18.36 -11.93 6.83
N TYR A 341 17.79 -12.95 6.20
CA TYR A 341 18.22 -13.43 4.88
C TYR A 341 17.05 -13.94 4.06
N ILE A 342 17.25 -14.00 2.74
CA ILE A 342 16.24 -14.33 1.74
C ILE A 342 16.69 -15.62 1.02
N PRO A 343 16.17 -16.80 1.39
CA PRO A 343 16.38 -18.03 0.64
C PRO A 343 16.26 -17.83 -0.88
N GLN A 344 17.21 -18.39 -1.62
CA GLN A 344 17.24 -18.26 -3.08
C GLN A 344 16.16 -19.13 -3.72
N ALA A 345 15.21 -18.51 -4.42
CA ALA A 345 14.24 -19.19 -5.26
C ALA A 345 14.91 -19.74 -6.53
N SER A 346 14.33 -20.78 -7.13
CA SER A 346 14.94 -21.47 -8.27
C SER A 346 15.16 -20.59 -9.52
N SER A 347 14.32 -19.57 -9.71
CA SER A 347 14.41 -18.56 -10.79
C SER A 347 15.30 -17.37 -10.43
N ALA A 348 15.57 -17.16 -9.15
CA ALA A 348 16.22 -15.96 -8.65
C ALA A 348 17.74 -15.99 -8.80
N VAL A 349 18.32 -14.80 -8.92
CA VAL A 349 19.76 -14.56 -8.88
C VAL A 349 20.12 -13.90 -7.55
N VAL A 350 21.11 -14.46 -6.85
CA VAL A 350 21.69 -13.85 -5.65
C VAL A 350 22.55 -12.66 -6.07
N VAL A 351 22.21 -11.48 -5.55
CA VAL A 351 22.94 -10.23 -5.78
C VAL A 351 24.04 -10.05 -4.74
N ALA A 352 23.73 -10.31 -3.47
CA ALA A 352 24.68 -10.22 -2.37
C ALA A 352 24.44 -11.29 -1.29
N GLU A 353 25.52 -11.66 -0.61
CA GLU A 353 25.54 -12.63 0.49
C GLU A 353 26.08 -12.00 1.78
N ASP A 354 25.63 -12.49 2.93
CA ASP A 354 26.24 -12.16 4.22
C ASP A 354 27.56 -12.91 4.47
N SER A 355 28.20 -12.65 5.62
CA SER A 355 29.44 -13.34 6.02
C SER A 355 29.31 -14.86 6.20
N ALA A 356 28.09 -15.40 6.29
CA ALA A 356 27.81 -16.83 6.36
C ALA A 356 27.51 -17.45 4.98
N GLY A 357 27.53 -16.67 3.90
CA GLY A 357 27.20 -17.11 2.55
C GLY A 357 25.70 -17.28 2.31
N ARG A 358 24.86 -16.63 3.11
CA ARG A 358 23.39 -16.65 2.93
C ARG A 358 22.98 -15.50 2.01
N PRO A 359 22.03 -15.67 1.08
CA PRO A 359 21.58 -14.58 0.22
C PRO A 359 20.84 -13.51 1.05
N VAL A 360 21.23 -12.25 0.86
CA VAL A 360 20.65 -11.09 1.56
C VAL A 360 20.18 -10.01 0.61
N ILE A 361 20.56 -10.12 -0.66
CA ILE A 361 19.92 -9.42 -1.76
C ILE A 361 19.67 -10.44 -2.87
N VAL A 362 18.43 -10.51 -3.35
CA VAL A 362 18.03 -11.38 -4.46
C VAL A 362 17.29 -10.57 -5.50
N ARG A 363 17.34 -11.01 -6.75
CA ARG A 363 16.54 -10.46 -7.84
C ARG A 363 15.88 -11.55 -8.66
N ASP A 364 14.67 -11.27 -9.13
CA ASP A 364 13.88 -12.18 -9.95
C ASP A 364 12.96 -11.40 -10.91
N THR A 365 12.17 -12.14 -11.69
CA THR A 365 11.12 -11.60 -12.56
C THR A 365 9.74 -12.04 -12.06
N TYR A 366 8.75 -11.19 -12.23
CA TYR A 366 7.35 -11.49 -11.95
C TYR A 366 6.49 -10.98 -13.10
N GLY A 367 5.88 -11.88 -13.87
CA GLY A 367 5.27 -11.52 -15.16
C GLY A 367 6.31 -10.87 -16.10
N THR A 368 6.04 -9.66 -16.58
CA THR A 368 7.03 -8.89 -17.36
C THR A 368 7.88 -7.94 -16.52
N GLY A 369 7.59 -7.81 -15.22
CA GLY A 369 8.32 -6.94 -14.29
C GLY A 369 9.51 -7.61 -13.63
N ARG A 370 10.18 -6.84 -12.78
CA ARG A 370 11.43 -7.20 -12.11
C ARG A 370 11.34 -6.90 -10.63
N VAL A 371 11.74 -7.85 -9.81
CA VAL A 371 11.65 -7.83 -8.35
C VAL A 371 13.06 -7.87 -7.78
N VAL A 372 13.39 -6.97 -6.85
CA VAL A 372 14.65 -6.99 -6.09
C VAL A 372 14.34 -6.83 -4.62
N LEU A 373 14.84 -7.74 -3.80
CA LEU A 373 14.57 -7.78 -2.37
C LEU A 373 15.88 -7.69 -1.60
N THR A 374 15.91 -6.95 -0.49
CA THR A 374 17.06 -6.90 0.42
C THR A 374 16.61 -7.09 1.88
N SER A 375 17.45 -7.73 2.68
CA SER A 375 17.28 -7.87 4.13
C SER A 375 18.07 -6.83 4.94
N PHE A 376 18.45 -5.70 4.32
CA PHE A 376 19.25 -4.62 4.90
C PHE A 376 18.68 -3.24 4.59
N ASP A 377 18.85 -2.29 5.51
CA ASP A 377 18.47 -0.88 5.35
C ASP A 377 19.55 -0.12 4.54
N LEU A 378 19.52 -0.27 3.22
CA LEU A 378 20.49 0.35 2.31
C LEU A 378 20.27 1.86 2.11
N GLU A 379 19.16 2.38 2.61
CA GLU A 379 18.82 3.80 2.61
C GLU A 379 19.57 4.61 3.67
N LEU A 380 20.11 3.97 4.71
CA LEU A 380 20.76 4.65 5.84
C LEU A 380 22.23 4.99 5.57
N ARG A 381 22.67 6.14 6.10
CA ARG A 381 24.04 6.66 6.01
C ARG A 381 24.59 7.09 7.37
N GLY A 382 24.98 6.09 8.15
CA GLY A 382 25.66 6.27 9.44
C GLY A 382 27.06 6.88 9.40
N ASP A 383 27.43 7.57 8.33
CA ASP A 383 28.64 8.42 8.24
C ASP A 383 28.34 9.88 7.88
N SER A 384 27.06 10.26 7.81
CA SER A 384 26.65 11.58 7.35
C SER A 384 25.29 11.97 7.92
N GLU A 385 24.82 13.15 7.53
CA GLU A 385 23.46 13.62 7.77
C GLU A 385 22.66 13.68 6.45
N LEU A 386 23.23 13.18 5.34
CA LEU A 386 22.73 13.40 3.98
C LEU A 386 21.44 12.65 3.69
N ASP A 387 21.20 11.57 4.43
CA ASP A 387 20.00 10.74 4.44
C ASP A 387 18.90 11.30 5.35
N TRP A 388 19.13 12.42 6.03
CA TRP A 388 18.21 12.99 7.01
C TRP A 388 17.96 12.11 8.23
N THR A 389 18.91 11.23 8.52
CA THR A 389 18.94 10.45 9.74
C THR A 389 20.23 10.79 10.48
N ILE A 390 20.15 10.90 11.80
CA ILE A 390 21.35 11.09 12.64
C ILE A 390 21.45 10.03 13.73
N TRP A 391 20.34 9.37 14.05
CA TRP A 391 20.35 8.32 15.05
C TRP A 391 21.15 7.09 14.67
N ASP A 392 21.13 6.78 13.39
CA ASP A 392 21.87 5.68 12.82
C ASP A 392 23.38 5.91 13.00
N ASN A 393 23.86 7.17 12.95
CA ASN A 393 25.23 7.50 13.36
C ASN A 393 25.51 7.05 14.80
N TRP A 394 24.62 7.32 15.75
CA TRP A 394 24.81 6.92 17.16
C TRP A 394 24.85 5.39 17.33
N GLU A 395 23.96 4.66 16.65
CA GLU A 395 23.96 3.20 16.66
C GLU A 395 25.18 2.61 15.93
N MET A 396 25.65 3.28 14.88
CA MET A 396 26.79 2.88 14.07
C MET A 396 28.15 3.33 14.65
N GLY A 397 28.16 4.07 15.76
CA GLY A 397 29.36 4.53 16.46
C GLY A 397 30.04 5.74 15.81
N ASP A 398 29.25 6.71 15.36
CA ASP A 398 29.64 7.99 14.73
C ASP A 398 30.45 7.86 13.42
N SER A 399 30.50 6.67 12.78
CA SER A 399 31.10 6.53 11.45
C SER A 399 30.85 5.16 10.79
N HIS A 400 30.66 5.21 9.48
CA HIS A 400 30.97 4.13 8.54
C HIS A 400 31.97 4.62 7.47
N ALA A 401 32.85 3.75 6.94
CA ALA A 401 33.88 4.14 5.99
C ALA A 401 33.39 4.25 4.53
N ASN A 402 32.16 3.81 4.24
CA ASN A 402 31.66 3.70 2.86
C ASN A 402 30.13 3.68 2.74
N SER A 403 29.36 4.47 3.50
CA SER A 403 27.88 4.38 3.42
C SER A 403 27.33 4.79 2.04
N ASP A 404 28.08 5.60 1.27
CA ASP A 404 27.76 5.95 -0.12
C ASP A 404 27.66 4.73 -1.04
N GLY A 405 28.33 3.63 -0.68
CA GLY A 405 28.20 2.35 -1.37
C GLY A 405 26.86 1.64 -1.13
N CYS A 406 26.20 1.85 0.03
CA CYS A 406 24.84 1.36 0.28
C CYS A 406 23.84 2.07 -0.63
N TRP A 407 23.90 3.40 -0.69
CA TRP A 407 23.10 4.18 -1.61
C TRP A 407 23.36 3.78 -3.06
N SER A 408 24.62 3.64 -3.45
CA SER A 408 24.99 3.18 -4.80
C SER A 408 24.35 1.82 -5.10
N LEU A 409 24.36 0.89 -4.15
CA LEU A 409 23.76 -0.43 -4.31
C LEU A 409 22.23 -0.37 -4.43
N LEU A 410 21.55 0.39 -3.56
CA LEU A 410 20.11 0.62 -3.64
C LEU A 410 19.70 1.21 -5.00
N GLY A 411 20.45 2.17 -5.51
CA GLY A 411 20.15 2.75 -6.82
C GLY A 411 20.36 1.78 -7.98
N ARG A 412 21.31 0.84 -7.87
CA ARG A 412 21.43 -0.27 -8.83
C ARG A 412 20.20 -1.17 -8.79
N MET A 413 19.65 -1.43 -7.58
CA MET A 413 18.42 -2.20 -7.43
C MET A 413 17.24 -1.50 -8.10
N ILE A 414 17.08 -0.20 -7.89
CA ILE A 414 16.02 0.62 -8.50
C ILE A 414 16.17 0.64 -10.03
N ASN A 415 17.36 0.96 -10.55
CA ASN A 415 17.61 0.99 -12.00
C ASN A 415 17.37 -0.37 -12.65
N TRP A 416 17.82 -1.45 -12.00
CA TRP A 416 17.61 -2.79 -12.53
C TRP A 416 16.14 -3.16 -12.52
N ALA A 417 15.42 -2.89 -11.43
CA ALA A 417 13.98 -3.15 -11.35
C ALA A 417 13.23 -2.40 -12.48
N ALA A 418 13.51 -1.11 -12.66
CA ALA A 418 12.87 -0.29 -13.69
C ALA A 418 13.14 -0.80 -15.11
N ILE A 419 14.43 -0.89 -15.49
CA ILE A 419 14.83 -0.99 -16.91
C ILE A 419 15.76 -2.17 -17.21
N GLY A 420 16.14 -2.95 -16.20
CA GLY A 420 17.03 -4.11 -16.35
C GLY A 420 18.51 -3.76 -16.43
N ASP A 421 18.87 -2.51 -16.15
CA ASP A 421 20.24 -2.01 -16.09
C ASP A 421 20.64 -1.73 -14.64
N ALA A 422 21.61 -2.48 -14.11
CA ALA A 422 22.12 -2.31 -12.74
C ALA A 422 23.32 -1.36 -12.67
N SER A 423 23.44 -0.40 -13.60
CA SER A 423 24.48 0.63 -13.57
C SER A 423 24.36 1.49 -12.30
N ALA A 424 25.53 1.85 -11.72
CA ALA A 424 25.56 2.72 -10.56
C ALA A 424 24.94 4.09 -10.90
N PRO A 425 24.04 4.62 -10.05
CA PRO A 425 23.56 5.98 -10.21
C PRO A 425 24.69 6.97 -9.91
N SER A 426 24.55 8.19 -10.41
CA SER A 426 25.29 9.33 -9.87
C SER A 426 24.54 9.85 -8.65
N ILE A 427 25.18 9.84 -7.48
CA ILE A 427 24.61 10.41 -6.25
C ILE A 427 25.00 11.88 -6.18
N SER A 428 24.00 12.76 -6.15
CA SER A 428 24.18 14.21 -6.07
C SER A 428 23.29 14.80 -4.98
N VAL A 429 23.87 14.96 -3.79
CA VAL A 429 23.19 15.54 -2.64
C VAL A 429 24.15 16.33 -1.76
N SER A 430 23.63 17.34 -1.08
CA SER A 430 24.31 18.06 -0.01
C SER A 430 23.28 18.60 0.97
N ASN A 431 23.65 18.69 2.25
CA ASN A 431 22.83 19.42 3.22
C ASN A 431 23.11 20.92 3.17
N ASN A 432 22.10 21.71 3.56
CA ASN A 432 22.29 23.12 3.86
C ASN A 432 23.28 23.29 5.02
N ASN A 433 24.10 24.34 5.00
CA ASN A 433 24.93 24.70 6.15
C ASN A 433 24.16 25.62 7.10
N ALA A 434 23.08 25.09 7.69
CA ALA A 434 22.11 25.82 8.50
C ALA A 434 21.73 25.04 9.76
N ALA A 435 20.77 25.56 10.51
CA ALA A 435 20.27 24.96 11.74
C ALA A 435 19.78 23.51 11.53
N LYS A 436 20.07 22.66 12.51
CA LYS A 436 19.63 21.26 12.55
C LYS A 436 18.26 21.20 13.21
N VAL A 437 17.32 20.56 12.53
CA VAL A 437 15.93 20.44 12.98
C VAL A 437 15.65 18.97 13.23
N ALA A 438 15.53 18.60 14.51
CA ALA A 438 15.09 17.28 14.93
C ALA A 438 13.62 17.08 14.56
N ILE A 439 13.28 15.98 13.92
CA ILE A 439 11.90 15.60 13.61
C ILE A 439 11.63 14.28 14.31
N VAL A 440 10.71 14.33 15.27
CA VAL A 440 10.30 13.14 16.01
C VAL A 440 9.59 12.20 15.05
N SER A 441 10.20 11.06 14.81
CA SER A 441 9.86 10.21 13.66
C SER A 441 9.40 8.80 14.04
N THR A 442 9.43 8.43 15.32
CA THR A 442 8.98 7.09 15.76
C THR A 442 7.46 6.95 15.72
N HIS A 443 7.01 5.80 15.22
CA HIS A 443 5.65 5.27 15.35
C HIS A 443 5.70 3.90 16.04
N THR A 444 4.79 3.67 16.98
CA THR A 444 4.62 2.38 17.66
C THR A 444 3.15 1.97 17.67
N SER A 445 2.86 0.80 18.21
CA SER A 445 1.49 0.34 18.51
C SER A 445 0.66 1.29 19.38
N ASP A 446 1.30 2.12 20.22
CA ASP A 446 0.63 3.17 21.00
C ASP A 446 0.39 4.46 20.18
N GLY A 447 0.91 4.52 18.95
CA GLY A 447 0.85 5.65 18.02
C GLY A 447 2.19 6.37 17.87
N GLY A 448 2.15 7.68 17.57
CA GLY A 448 3.34 8.50 17.37
C GLY A 448 3.26 9.27 16.06
N ALA A 449 4.40 9.39 15.36
CA ALA A 449 4.49 10.09 14.08
C ALA A 449 3.81 9.29 12.97
N TRP A 450 2.89 9.91 12.23
CA TRP A 450 2.28 9.24 11.08
C TRP A 450 3.20 9.33 9.85
N ALA A 451 3.64 8.17 9.35
CA ALA A 451 4.58 8.06 8.23
C ALA A 451 4.15 8.89 7.00
N GLY A 452 2.86 8.94 6.68
CA GLY A 452 2.33 9.64 5.50
C GLY A 452 2.55 11.16 5.52
N LEU A 453 2.70 11.75 6.72
CA LEU A 453 2.92 13.20 6.86
C LEU A 453 4.40 13.59 6.80
N LEU A 454 5.32 12.67 7.14
CA LEU A 454 6.74 12.97 7.28
C LEU A 454 7.37 13.51 5.98
N PRO A 455 7.06 12.98 4.78
CA PRO A 455 7.59 13.51 3.53
C PRO A 455 7.36 15.01 3.37
N GLY A 456 6.15 15.48 3.70
CA GLY A 456 5.80 16.89 3.64
C GLY A 456 6.58 17.73 4.66
N ILE A 457 6.71 17.24 5.90
CA ILE A 457 7.44 17.94 6.97
C ILE A 457 8.92 18.09 6.61
N TYR A 458 9.61 17.00 6.27
CA TYR A 458 11.04 17.03 5.93
C TYR A 458 11.32 17.94 4.73
N ARG A 459 10.51 17.81 3.67
CA ARG A 459 10.65 18.67 2.48
C ARG A 459 10.41 20.13 2.79
N SER A 460 9.43 20.46 3.64
CA SER A 460 9.17 21.84 4.05
C SER A 460 10.35 22.46 4.82
N ILE A 461 11.01 21.68 5.68
CA ILE A 461 12.16 22.11 6.47
C ILE A 461 13.40 22.28 5.60
N GLU A 462 13.67 21.33 4.70
CA GLU A 462 14.75 21.47 3.71
C GLU A 462 14.51 22.69 2.81
N TYR A 463 13.29 22.87 2.31
CA TYR A 463 12.91 24.00 1.45
C TYR A 463 13.10 25.34 2.14
N ALA A 464 12.85 25.39 3.46
CA ALA A 464 13.12 26.56 4.30
C ALA A 464 14.62 26.82 4.52
N GLY A 465 15.50 25.95 4.02
CA GLY A 465 16.95 26.10 4.07
C GLY A 465 17.61 25.46 5.30
N TYR A 466 16.92 24.57 6.02
CA TYR A 466 17.42 23.90 7.21
C TYR A 466 17.81 22.44 6.93
N VAL A 467 18.37 21.76 7.94
CA VAL A 467 18.74 20.32 7.85
C VAL A 467 17.73 19.52 8.68
N PRO A 468 16.77 18.83 8.04
CA PRO A 468 15.85 17.94 8.76
C PRO A 468 16.59 16.65 9.16
N LEU A 469 16.42 16.20 10.39
CA LEU A 469 17.03 14.99 10.93
C LEU A 469 16.03 14.20 11.76
N ALA A 470 15.87 12.92 11.47
CA ALA A 470 15.09 12.00 12.28
C ALA A 470 15.67 11.89 13.69
N ILE A 471 14.80 12.01 14.69
CA ILE A 471 15.08 11.58 16.07
C ILE A 471 13.96 10.65 16.53
N ARG A 472 14.31 9.60 17.26
CA ARG A 472 13.43 8.57 17.78
C ARG A 472 13.15 8.76 19.28
N PHE A 473 12.16 8.05 19.80
CA PHE A 473 11.75 8.16 21.20
C PHE A 473 12.85 7.76 22.18
N ASP A 474 13.52 6.63 21.91
CA ASP A 474 14.63 6.13 22.72
C ASP A 474 15.79 7.13 22.79
N GLU A 475 16.05 7.86 21.72
CA GLU A 475 17.12 8.87 21.71
C GLU A 475 16.78 10.12 22.51
N ILE A 476 15.51 10.54 22.46
CA ILE A 476 15.02 11.58 23.35
C ILE A 476 15.19 11.13 24.80
N ASN A 477 14.72 9.92 25.14
CA ASN A 477 14.83 9.34 26.48
C ASN A 477 16.29 9.12 26.92
N ASN A 478 17.20 8.92 25.96
CA ASN A 478 18.64 8.78 26.20
C ASN A 478 19.37 10.15 26.24
N GLY A 479 18.65 11.27 26.20
CA GLY A 479 19.20 12.61 26.35
C GLY A 479 19.90 13.17 25.10
N GLN A 480 19.59 12.64 23.91
CA GLN A 480 20.19 13.12 22.66
C GLN A 480 19.54 14.42 22.16
N LEU A 481 18.35 14.76 22.64
CA LEU A 481 17.68 16.03 22.32
C LEU A 481 18.34 17.18 23.12
N THR A 482 19.40 17.78 22.56
CA THR A 482 20.13 18.87 23.19
C THR A 482 20.34 20.05 22.23
N PRO A 483 20.51 21.30 22.72
CA PRO A 483 20.87 22.44 21.88
C PRO A 483 22.23 22.30 21.17
N ALA A 484 23.06 21.33 21.56
CA ALA A 484 24.31 21.03 20.85
C ALA A 484 24.05 20.20 19.58
N ASN A 485 22.98 19.40 19.57
CA ASN A 485 22.61 18.54 18.44
C ASN A 485 21.56 19.20 17.54
N PHE A 486 20.60 19.94 18.11
CA PHE A 486 19.46 20.49 17.37
C PHE A 486 19.05 21.88 17.85
N ASP A 487 18.67 22.75 16.92
CA ASP A 487 18.15 24.09 17.19
C ASP A 487 16.62 24.09 17.41
N VAL A 488 15.92 23.18 16.73
CA VAL A 488 14.47 23.01 16.81
C VAL A 488 14.14 21.52 16.91
N VAL A 489 13.13 21.15 17.72
CA VAL A 489 12.45 19.86 17.67
C VAL A 489 11.05 20.02 17.09
N VAL A 490 10.71 19.16 16.14
CA VAL A 490 9.42 19.12 15.45
C VAL A 490 8.70 17.85 15.86
N PHE A 491 7.50 18.02 16.40
CA PHE A 491 6.57 16.92 16.64
C PHE A 491 5.51 16.94 15.53
N PRO A 492 5.53 15.96 14.61
CA PRO A 492 4.60 15.92 13.50
C PRO A 492 3.19 15.50 13.94
N GLY A 493 2.28 15.43 12.97
CA GLY A 493 0.97 14.82 13.15
C GLY A 493 1.03 13.30 13.24
N GLY A 494 -0.06 12.71 13.73
CA GLY A 494 -0.19 11.29 14.02
C GLY A 494 -1.07 11.10 15.25
N TYR A 495 -0.60 10.39 16.27
CA TYR A 495 -1.37 10.16 17.49
C TYR A 495 -0.58 10.58 18.74
N SER A 496 -1.06 11.63 19.42
CA SER A 496 -0.36 12.28 20.54
C SER A 496 -0.18 11.36 21.75
N TYR A 497 -1.09 10.40 21.93
CA TYR A 497 -0.95 9.40 22.98
C TYR A 497 0.31 8.57 22.81
N GLY A 498 0.68 8.24 21.57
CA GLY A 498 1.93 7.53 21.28
C GLY A 498 3.16 8.32 21.68
N TYR A 499 3.18 9.64 21.46
CA TYR A 499 4.25 10.50 21.98
C TYR A 499 4.34 10.45 23.51
N LYS A 500 3.20 10.55 24.20
CA LYS A 500 3.12 10.46 25.66
C LYS A 500 3.57 9.11 26.21
N ARG A 501 3.40 8.03 25.45
CA ARG A 501 3.74 6.67 25.86
C ARG A 501 5.18 6.31 25.54
N GLY A 502 5.70 6.79 24.42
CA GLY A 502 7.06 6.51 23.96
C GLY A 502 8.13 7.38 24.62
N ILE A 503 7.78 8.59 25.03
CA ILE A 503 8.70 9.50 25.73
C ILE A 503 8.44 9.38 27.23
N ASP A 504 9.42 8.83 27.95
CA ASP A 504 9.29 8.45 29.36
C ASP A 504 9.18 9.66 30.28
N ASP A 505 9.91 10.72 29.96
CA ASP A 505 9.94 11.98 30.71
C ASP A 505 9.92 13.18 29.76
N TRP A 506 8.76 13.83 29.67
CA TRP A 506 8.59 15.11 28.99
C TRP A 506 9.55 16.22 29.49
N GLN A 507 10.20 16.04 30.65
CA GLN A 507 11.13 17.00 31.23
C GLN A 507 12.34 17.19 30.32
N ASP A 508 12.77 16.18 29.58
CA ASP A 508 13.87 16.32 28.62
C ASP A 508 13.53 17.34 27.51
N ILE A 509 12.26 17.36 27.07
CA ILE A 509 11.78 18.35 26.09
C ILE A 509 11.65 19.74 26.71
N LEU A 510 11.14 19.82 27.94
CA LEU A 510 11.04 21.09 28.67
C LEU A 510 12.43 21.69 28.94
N ASP A 511 13.39 20.87 29.33
CA ASP A 511 14.78 21.25 29.59
C ASP A 511 15.48 21.67 28.29
N TYR A 512 15.24 20.96 27.19
CA TYR A 512 15.72 21.35 25.86
C TYR A 512 15.24 22.75 25.47
N VAL A 513 13.94 23.03 25.63
CA VAL A 513 13.38 24.36 25.33
C VAL A 513 13.91 25.42 26.32
N ALA A 514 13.98 25.10 27.61
CA ALA A 514 14.52 26.00 28.62
C ALA A 514 16.00 26.33 28.40
N ALA A 515 16.77 25.42 27.79
CA ALA A 515 18.17 25.60 27.41
C ALA A 515 18.35 26.39 26.10
N GLY A 516 17.26 26.83 25.44
CA GLY A 516 17.27 27.67 24.26
C GLY A 516 16.91 26.97 22.95
N GLY A 517 16.58 25.67 22.99
CA GLY A 517 15.97 24.97 21.86
C GLY A 517 14.55 25.47 21.57
N SER A 518 14.05 25.23 20.37
CA SER A 518 12.67 25.60 19.99
C SER A 518 11.80 24.36 19.77
N TYR A 519 10.51 24.48 20.01
CA TYR A 519 9.52 23.44 19.74
C TYR A 519 8.58 23.87 18.62
N TYR A 520 8.29 22.96 17.69
CA TYR A 520 7.29 23.14 16.65
C TYR A 520 6.37 21.90 16.57
N GLY A 521 5.10 22.07 16.95
CA GLY A 521 4.09 21.01 16.89
C GLY A 521 3.15 21.17 15.70
N VAL A 522 2.84 20.06 15.02
CA VAL A 522 1.85 20.00 13.94
C VAL A 522 0.79 18.95 14.29
N CYS A 523 -0.49 19.30 14.24
CA CYS A 523 -1.59 18.35 14.50
C CYS A 523 -1.43 17.65 15.86
N ALA A 524 -1.23 16.32 15.92
CA ALA A 524 -0.95 15.59 17.15
C ALA A 524 0.24 16.16 17.95
N GLY A 525 1.25 16.71 17.29
CA GLY A 525 2.34 17.41 17.97
C GLY A 525 1.90 18.68 18.68
N SER A 526 0.94 19.45 18.15
CA SER A 526 0.42 20.63 18.86
C SER A 526 -0.43 20.23 20.08
N TYR A 527 -1.23 19.17 19.96
CA TYR A 527 -1.94 18.59 21.10
C TYR A 527 -0.97 18.12 22.19
N TYR A 528 0.10 17.43 21.80
CA TYR A 528 1.10 16.91 22.74
C TYR A 528 1.76 18.00 23.58
N ALA A 529 1.93 19.20 23.01
CA ALA A 529 2.55 20.36 23.65
C ALA A 529 1.63 21.18 24.57
N SER A 530 0.34 20.85 24.65
CA SER A 530 -0.63 21.57 25.48
C SER A 530 -0.78 20.89 26.84
N GLU A 531 -1.00 21.66 27.91
CA GLU A 531 -1.20 21.14 29.26
C GLU A 531 -2.42 20.21 29.35
N GLU A 532 -3.52 20.61 28.71
CA GLU A 532 -4.75 19.81 28.63
C GLU A 532 -5.27 19.79 27.19
N ILE A 533 -5.79 18.64 26.77
CA ILE A 533 -6.53 18.54 25.51
C ILE A 533 -7.93 17.96 25.74
N GLU A 534 -8.93 18.51 25.04
CA GLU A 534 -10.23 17.87 24.89
C GLU A 534 -10.23 17.09 23.57
N TRP A 535 -10.30 15.76 23.63
CA TRP A 535 -10.48 14.88 22.48
C TRP A 535 -11.81 14.14 22.54
N GLU A 536 -12.69 14.34 21.56
CA GLU A 536 -14.04 13.73 21.51
C GLU A 536 -14.86 13.96 22.80
N GLY A 537 -14.77 15.17 23.37
CA GLY A 537 -15.47 15.55 24.60
C GLY A 537 -14.87 14.99 25.90
N ARG A 538 -13.70 14.35 25.84
CA ARG A 538 -12.94 13.87 27.01
C ARG A 538 -11.67 14.69 27.19
N TRP A 539 -11.32 14.99 28.44
CA TRP A 539 -10.13 15.75 28.80
C TRP A 539 -8.95 14.83 29.14
N TYR A 540 -7.75 15.22 28.69
CA TYR A 540 -6.51 14.49 28.89
C TYR A 540 -5.35 15.44 29.22
N ASP A 541 -4.52 15.06 30.19
CA ASP A 541 -3.32 15.83 30.55
C ASP A 541 -2.14 15.50 29.63
N TYR A 542 -1.42 16.53 29.17
CA TYR A 542 -0.27 16.46 28.26
C TYR A 542 0.78 17.51 28.62
N MET A 543 1.86 17.59 27.83
CA MET A 543 3.05 18.37 28.16
C MET A 543 2.74 19.85 28.37
N PRO A 544 2.98 20.41 29.58
CA PRO A 544 2.69 21.81 29.89
C PRO A 544 3.77 22.74 29.32
N LEU A 545 4.20 22.50 28.09
CA LEU A 545 5.06 23.41 27.35
C LEU A 545 4.28 24.66 26.96
N PHE A 546 3.03 24.47 26.50
CA PHE A 546 2.01 25.51 26.43
C PHE A 546 1.02 25.33 27.59
N LEU A 547 0.98 26.30 28.50
CA LEU A 547 0.09 26.33 29.69
C LEU A 547 -1.35 26.71 29.32
N GLY A 548 -1.92 26.00 28.36
CA GLY A 548 -3.26 26.23 27.86
C GLY A 548 -3.90 24.95 27.33
N GLN A 549 -5.08 25.11 26.75
CA GLN A 549 -5.93 24.01 26.32
C GLN A 549 -6.00 23.94 24.79
N ASP A 550 -6.02 22.72 24.25
CA ASP A 550 -6.31 22.45 22.84
C ASP A 550 -7.55 21.54 22.71
N ARG A 551 -8.27 21.60 21.58
CA ARG A 551 -9.57 20.91 21.41
C ARG A 551 -9.75 20.33 20.01
N GLY A 552 -10.06 19.04 19.95
CA GLY A 552 -10.44 18.35 18.72
C GLY A 552 -11.17 17.02 18.94
N PRO A 553 -11.47 16.27 17.87
CA PRO A 553 -11.72 16.86 16.55
C PRO A 553 -12.90 17.83 16.64
N LEU A 554 -12.93 18.85 15.77
CA LEU A 554 -14.08 19.74 15.65
C LEU A 554 -15.09 19.11 14.69
N ASP A 555 -16.38 19.24 15.00
CA ASP A 555 -17.45 18.75 14.12
C ASP A 555 -17.34 19.36 12.71
N GLY A 556 -17.34 18.51 11.69
CA GLY A 556 -17.36 18.93 10.28
C GLY A 556 -15.99 19.17 9.62
N SER A 557 -14.88 18.84 10.28
CA SER A 557 -13.54 18.82 9.65
C SER A 557 -13.08 17.39 9.36
N SER A 558 -13.44 16.84 8.20
CA SER A 558 -12.75 15.65 7.68
C SER A 558 -11.44 16.07 7.01
N TYR A 559 -10.39 15.28 7.23
CA TYR A 559 -9.18 15.38 6.42
C TYR A 559 -9.58 15.03 4.98
N PRO A 560 -9.08 15.72 3.93
CA PRO A 560 -9.33 15.30 2.56
C PRO A 560 -8.88 13.85 2.37
N ASP A 561 -9.74 12.99 1.82
CA ASP A 561 -9.43 11.56 1.60
C ASP A 561 -8.35 11.31 0.52
N TYR A 562 -7.73 12.39 0.03
CA TYR A 562 -6.52 12.38 -0.77
C TYR A 562 -5.37 12.93 0.07
N GLU A 563 -4.33 12.12 0.31
CA GLU A 563 -3.07 12.63 0.88
C GLU A 563 -2.53 13.77 -0.02
N LEU A 564 -2.04 14.85 0.61
CA LEU A 564 -1.60 16.07 -0.06
C LEU A 564 -0.48 15.76 -1.06
N MET A 565 -0.81 15.62 -2.34
CA MET A 565 0.17 15.62 -3.43
C MET A 565 0.46 17.06 -3.88
N THR A 566 1.74 17.35 -4.07
CA THR A 566 2.23 18.47 -4.89
C THR A 566 2.12 18.17 -6.37
#